data_AF-A0A087TB79-F1
#
_entry.id   AF-A0A087TB79-F1
#
_cell.length_a   1.000
_cell.length_b   1.000
_cell.length_c   1.000
_cell.angle_alpha   90.00
_cell.angle_beta   90.00
_cell.angle_gamma   90.00
#
_symmetry.space_group_name_H-M   'P 1'
#
loop_
_entity.id
_entity.type
_entity.pdbx_description
1 polymer ?
#
loop_
_entity_poly.entity_id
_entity_poly.type
_entity_poly.pdbx_seq_one_letter_code
_entity_poly.pdbx_strand_id
1 'polypeptide(L)'
;MWSFIFCFIIASCQYTLLKSVQPDAASPTHGYNRVILYSRPVYFCLCCLLLNAFQTSIDYRLTLPPVTLYGIALLSSDLIIKAKDIAVIFVLFFPVIFSLGLLPQVNTFLMYLIEQVDIHIFGGTASTSLISAFYCLVRSIATVAVLYGLAYFALREPNNPSQNIMFSIYCGFLVSLCYHLSRNASDPTVLWSLIKRHLWSEDAPKKGKEDDGTELVDPLPLKLQNTVLTRLLSDAILCVFIAVFVFAIHVSTVFTVLQPYLQMVIHVAVTIWGFLLHYIIPQMKKQLPWLCCAHPILKAHEFDQFEVREAAKIMWFEKVQVWLWFVEKNALYPLLFLSALTTDSPSIIKNFGL
;
A
#
# COMPACT_ATOMS: atom_id res chain seq x y z
N MET A 1 -9.72 41.58 13.12
CA MET A 1 -10.00 40.46 14.06
C MET A 1 -9.25 39.19 13.66
N TRP A 2 -9.42 38.67 12.43
CA TRP A 2 -8.74 37.46 11.95
C TRP A 2 -7.21 37.49 11.99
N SER A 3 -6.59 38.60 11.55
CA SER A 3 -5.13 38.76 11.61
C SER A 3 -4.58 38.75 13.04
N PHE A 4 -5.35 39.25 14.01
CA PHE A 4 -4.96 39.23 15.42
C PHE A 4 -4.96 37.79 15.98
N ILE A 5 -6.00 37.00 15.65
CA ILE A 5 -6.08 35.57 16.00
C ILE A 5 -4.92 34.80 15.37
N PHE A 6 -4.58 35.10 14.12
CA PHE A 6 -3.45 34.49 13.43
C PHE A 6 -2.10 34.79 14.12
N CYS A 7 -1.86 36.03 14.54
CA CYS A 7 -0.67 36.38 15.33
C CYS A 7 -0.61 35.61 16.66
N PHE A 8 -1.74 35.42 17.34
CA PHE A 8 -1.81 34.62 18.57
C PHE A 8 -1.46 33.15 18.31
N ILE A 9 -1.88 32.59 17.18
CA ILE A 9 -1.54 31.22 16.77
C ILE A 9 -0.04 31.09 16.52
N ILE A 10 0.57 32.05 15.82
CA ILE A 10 2.03 32.09 15.62
C ILE A 10 2.75 32.10 16.97
N ALA A 11 2.35 33.00 17.87
CA ALA A 11 2.94 33.11 19.21
C ALA A 11 2.77 31.81 20.01
N SER A 12 1.61 31.14 19.93
CA SER A 12 1.35 29.86 20.59
C SER A 12 2.24 28.73 20.04
N CYS A 13 2.43 28.69 18.72
CA CYS A 13 3.32 27.72 18.09
C CYS A 13 4.77 27.93 18.54
N GLN A 14 5.25 29.18 18.55
CA GLN A 14 6.59 29.53 19.02
C GLN A 14 6.79 29.24 20.52
N TYR A 15 5.81 29.60 21.36
CA TYR A 15 5.84 29.35 22.79
C TYR A 15 5.98 27.85 23.10
N THR A 16 5.36 27.00 22.29
CA THR A 16 5.48 25.54 22.43
C THR A 16 6.93 25.09 22.33
N LEU A 17 7.76 25.70 21.49
CA LEU A 17 9.19 25.37 21.36
C LEU A 17 10.04 25.79 22.57
N LEU A 18 9.60 26.81 23.31
CA LEU A 18 10.32 27.35 24.47
C LEU A 18 9.95 26.62 25.77
N LYS A 19 8.77 26.01 25.83
CA LYS A 19 8.27 25.29 27.00
C LYS A 19 9.03 23.98 27.20
N SER A 20 9.25 23.59 28.46
CA SER A 20 9.77 22.24 28.78
C SER A 20 8.79 21.14 28.36
N VAL A 21 9.34 19.98 27.99
CA VAL A 21 8.53 18.80 27.62
C VAL A 21 7.70 18.39 28.83
N GLN A 22 6.38 18.37 28.67
CA GLN A 22 5.45 17.86 29.67
C GLN A 22 5.08 16.41 29.34
N PRO A 23 4.70 15.60 30.34
CA PRO A 23 4.15 14.27 30.09
C PRO A 23 2.92 14.38 29.19
N ASP A 24 2.91 13.66 28.08
CA ASP A 24 1.80 13.66 27.14
C ASP A 24 0.70 12.73 27.65
N ALA A 25 -0.49 13.29 27.94
CA ALA A 25 -1.64 12.52 28.39
C ALA A 25 -2.16 11.53 27.31
N ALA A 26 -1.79 11.73 26.05
CA ALA A 26 -2.15 10.85 24.93
C ALA A 26 -1.10 9.75 24.65
N SER A 27 0.03 9.74 25.36
CA SER A 27 1.08 8.73 25.19
C SER A 27 0.91 7.58 26.19
N PRO A 28 0.79 6.30 25.74
CA PRO A 28 0.68 5.15 26.63
C PRO A 28 2.00 4.84 27.36
N THR A 29 3.13 5.34 26.87
CA THR A 29 4.42 5.23 27.54
C THR A 29 4.61 6.42 28.48
N HIS A 30 4.79 6.13 29.79
CA HIS A 30 5.21 7.11 30.80
C HIS A 30 6.63 7.59 30.49
N GLY A 31 6.76 8.57 29.59
CA GLY A 31 8.05 9.13 29.18
C GLY A 31 7.90 10.51 28.54
N TYR A 32 8.96 11.31 28.63
CA TYR A 32 9.04 12.63 28.00
C TYR A 32 9.21 12.48 26.48
N ASN A 33 8.13 12.52 25.71
CA ASN A 33 8.21 12.50 24.25
C ASN A 33 8.62 13.88 23.71
N ARG A 34 9.89 14.07 23.36
CA ARG A 34 10.41 15.35 22.84
C ARG A 34 9.76 15.78 21.52
N VAL A 35 9.20 14.84 20.75
CA VAL A 35 8.55 15.12 19.47
C VAL A 35 7.29 15.99 19.64
N ILE A 36 6.62 15.92 20.79
CA ILE A 36 5.39 16.68 21.06
C ILE A 36 5.62 18.20 20.98
N LEU A 37 6.82 18.65 21.33
CA LEU A 37 7.23 20.06 21.30
C LEU A 37 7.10 20.66 19.89
N TYR A 38 7.39 19.83 18.88
CA TYR A 38 7.41 20.24 17.48
C TYR A 38 6.04 20.13 16.81
N SER A 39 5.05 19.53 17.46
CA SER A 39 3.74 19.25 16.85
C SER A 39 3.07 20.51 16.33
N ARG A 40 2.82 21.50 17.20
CA ARG A 40 2.15 22.77 16.83
C ARG A 40 2.89 23.54 15.73
N PRO A 41 4.21 23.81 15.86
CA PRO A 41 4.99 24.44 14.80
C PRO A 41 4.95 23.70 13.46
N VAL A 42 5.10 22.38 13.45
CA VAL A 42 5.15 21.60 12.20
C VAL A 42 3.81 21.65 11.48
N TYR A 43 2.69 21.42 12.18
CA TYR A 43 1.36 21.53 11.57
C TYR A 43 1.07 22.95 11.06
N PHE A 44 1.52 23.97 11.79
CA PHE A 44 1.39 25.36 11.35
C PHE A 44 2.19 25.63 10.07
N CYS A 45 3.44 25.20 10.01
CA CYS A 45 4.27 25.32 8.81
C CYS A 45 3.66 24.58 7.61
N LEU A 46 3.17 23.35 7.80
CA LEU A 46 2.52 22.57 6.74
C LEU A 46 1.25 23.27 6.22
N CYS A 47 0.42 23.80 7.11
CA CYS A 47 -0.77 24.54 6.69
C CYS A 47 -0.43 25.85 5.99
N CYS A 48 0.59 26.57 6.45
CA CYS A 48 1.06 27.79 5.79
C CYS A 48 1.64 27.50 4.40
N LEU A 49 2.40 26.41 4.24
CA LEU A 49 2.89 25.95 2.93
C LEU A 49 1.73 25.61 2.00
N LEU A 50 0.70 24.91 2.51
CA LEU A 50 -0.50 24.58 1.75
C LEU A 50 -1.28 25.83 1.32
N LEU A 51 -1.48 26.78 2.25
CA LEU A 51 -2.14 28.06 1.95
C LEU A 51 -1.38 28.85 0.89
N ASN A 52 -0.05 28.87 0.98
CA ASN A 52 0.78 29.52 -0.04
C ASN A 52 0.67 28.82 -1.40
N ALA A 53 0.63 27.48 -1.43
CA ALA A 53 0.43 26.72 -2.66
C ALA A 53 -0.94 27.02 -3.30
N PHE A 54 -2.02 27.10 -2.51
CA PHE A 54 -3.34 27.51 -3.01
C PHE A 54 -3.34 28.94 -3.53
N GLN A 55 -2.74 29.88 -2.79
CA GLN A 55 -2.67 31.28 -3.20
C GLN A 55 -1.87 31.43 -4.50
N THR A 56 -0.72 30.78 -4.60
CA THR A 56 0.10 30.71 -5.81
C THR A 56 -0.70 30.15 -6.99
N SER A 57 -1.44 29.05 -6.78
CA SER A 57 -2.25 28.44 -7.85
C SER A 57 -3.36 29.37 -8.37
N ILE A 58 -3.94 30.20 -7.48
CA ILE A 58 -4.95 31.21 -7.82
C ILE A 58 -4.29 32.37 -8.57
N ASP A 59 -3.17 32.89 -8.07
CA ASP A 59 -2.49 34.08 -8.62
C ASP A 59 -1.96 33.82 -10.03
N TYR A 60 -1.37 32.65 -10.26
CA TYR A 60 -0.87 32.25 -11.59
C TYR A 60 -1.96 31.68 -12.51
N ARG A 61 -3.22 31.61 -12.06
CA ARG A 61 -4.35 31.02 -12.80
C ARG A 61 -3.95 29.72 -13.50
N LEU A 62 -3.32 28.81 -12.75
CA LEU A 62 -2.70 27.63 -13.33
C LEU A 62 -3.74 26.81 -14.11
N THR A 63 -3.66 26.84 -15.44
CA THR A 63 -4.56 26.11 -16.34
C THR A 63 -4.10 24.66 -16.41
N LEU A 64 -4.34 23.92 -15.34
CA LEU A 64 -4.10 22.48 -15.33
C LEU A 64 -5.08 21.79 -16.28
N PRO A 65 -4.68 20.68 -16.94
CA PRO A 65 -5.59 19.92 -17.77
C PRO A 65 -6.84 19.56 -16.95
N PRO A 66 -8.05 19.71 -17.51
CA PRO A 66 -9.29 19.48 -16.77
C PRO A 66 -9.42 17.99 -16.46
N VAL A 67 -8.84 17.57 -15.33
CA VAL A 67 -9.07 16.23 -14.78
C VAL A 67 -10.49 16.24 -14.25
N THR A 68 -11.41 15.64 -14.99
CA THR A 68 -12.80 15.51 -14.61
C THR A 68 -13.01 14.18 -13.90
N LEU A 69 -13.46 14.22 -12.65
CA LEU A 69 -13.87 13.03 -11.90
C LEU A 69 -15.39 13.14 -11.68
N TYR A 70 -16.15 12.17 -12.20
CA TYR A 70 -17.62 12.19 -12.16
C TYR A 70 -18.25 13.49 -12.71
N GLY A 71 -17.64 14.11 -13.72
CA GLY A 71 -18.12 15.37 -14.32
C GLY A 71 -17.72 16.65 -13.56
N ILE A 72 -17.00 16.53 -12.44
CA ILE A 72 -16.45 17.67 -11.71
C ILE A 72 -14.99 17.87 -12.11
N ALA A 73 -14.63 19.07 -12.57
CA ALA A 73 -13.23 19.44 -12.79
C ALA A 73 -12.52 19.58 -11.42
N LEU A 74 -11.72 18.58 -11.06
CA LEU A 74 -11.06 18.46 -9.75
C LEU A 74 -10.09 19.61 -9.46
N LEU A 75 -9.54 20.26 -10.48
CA LEU A 75 -8.60 21.39 -10.32
C LEU A 75 -9.21 22.70 -10.81
N SER A 76 -10.52 22.86 -10.65
CA SER A 76 -11.21 24.13 -10.91
C SER A 76 -10.77 25.21 -9.91
N SER A 77 -10.67 26.46 -10.39
CA SER A 77 -10.30 27.60 -9.55
C SER A 77 -11.25 27.79 -8.36
N ASP A 78 -12.54 27.51 -8.54
CA ASP A 78 -13.53 27.59 -7.47
C ASP A 78 -13.28 26.58 -6.34
N LEU A 79 -12.87 25.35 -6.68
CA LEU A 79 -12.55 24.35 -5.68
C LEU A 79 -11.27 24.72 -4.91
N ILE A 80 -10.27 25.27 -5.60
CA ILE A 80 -9.03 25.74 -4.96
C ILE A 80 -9.31 26.89 -3.99
N ILE A 81 -10.19 27.84 -4.37
CA ILE A 81 -10.60 28.93 -3.49
C ILE A 81 -11.32 28.38 -2.25
N LYS A 82 -12.30 27.48 -2.43
CA LYS A 82 -13.01 26.85 -1.30
C LYS A 82 -12.07 26.05 -0.39
N ALA A 83 -11.11 25.32 -0.97
CA ALA A 83 -10.10 24.58 -0.21
C ALA A 83 -9.20 25.52 0.60
N LYS A 84 -8.81 26.67 0.01
CA LYS A 84 -8.07 27.72 0.72
C LYS A 84 -8.86 28.25 1.91
N ASP A 85 -10.14 28.58 1.73
CA ASP A 85 -10.98 29.13 2.79
C ASP A 85 -11.15 28.13 3.95
N ILE A 86 -11.36 26.84 3.63
CA ILE A 86 -11.38 25.76 4.63
C ILE A 86 -10.04 25.66 5.37
N ALA A 87 -8.91 25.73 4.67
CA ALA A 87 -7.59 25.67 5.28
C ALA A 87 -7.31 26.88 6.20
N VAL A 88 -7.78 28.08 5.82
CA VAL A 88 -7.68 29.29 6.68
C VAL A 88 -8.48 29.08 7.96
N ILE A 89 -9.74 28.62 7.85
CA ILE A 89 -10.58 28.32 9.02
C ILE A 89 -9.90 27.26 9.90
N PHE A 90 -9.39 26.19 9.30
CA PHE A 90 -8.69 25.14 10.03
C PHE A 90 -7.52 25.68 10.87
N VAL A 91 -6.67 26.53 10.28
CA VAL A 91 -5.56 27.18 11.01
C VAL A 91 -6.08 28.05 12.15
N LEU A 92 -7.13 28.83 11.92
CA LEU A 92 -7.71 29.71 12.94
C LEU A 92 -8.27 28.94 14.15
N PHE A 93 -8.68 27.69 13.96
CA PHE A 93 -9.16 26.79 15.02
C PHE A 93 -8.06 26.00 15.74
N PHE A 94 -6.79 26.18 15.39
CA PHE A 94 -5.65 25.49 16.03
C PHE A 94 -5.69 25.50 17.56
N PRO A 95 -5.99 26.62 18.26
CA PRO A 95 -6.03 26.63 19.71
C PRO A 95 -7.02 25.58 20.27
N VAL A 96 -8.20 25.45 19.65
CA VAL A 96 -9.22 24.48 20.05
C VAL A 96 -8.81 23.05 19.69
N ILE A 97 -8.34 22.86 18.45
CA ILE A 97 -7.93 21.54 17.93
C ILE A 97 -6.81 20.92 18.79
N PHE A 98 -5.80 21.71 19.14
CA PHE A 98 -4.70 21.25 19.99
C PHE A 98 -5.08 21.14 21.47
N SER A 99 -6.06 21.91 21.96
CA SER A 99 -6.59 21.74 23.31
C SER A 99 -7.40 20.46 23.48
N LEU A 100 -8.11 20.03 22.44
CA LEU A 100 -8.88 18.79 22.42
C LEU A 100 -8.04 17.55 22.04
N GLY A 101 -6.77 17.73 21.67
CA GLY A 101 -5.89 16.62 21.27
C GLY A 101 -6.32 15.93 19.96
N LEU A 102 -6.97 16.65 19.04
CA LEU A 102 -7.54 16.06 17.81
C LEU A 102 -6.48 15.73 16.75
N LEU A 103 -5.26 16.28 16.85
CA LEU A 103 -4.18 16.02 15.91
C LEU A 103 -3.21 14.99 16.48
N PRO A 104 -2.84 13.95 15.71
CA PRO A 104 -1.86 12.96 16.14
C PRO A 104 -0.46 13.58 16.26
N GLN A 105 0.47 12.85 16.86
CA GLN A 105 1.88 13.21 16.88
C GLN A 105 2.46 13.27 15.45
N VAL A 106 3.46 14.12 15.20
CA VAL A 106 4.02 14.35 13.85
C VAL A 106 4.50 13.06 13.18
N ASN A 107 5.18 12.18 13.92
CA ASN A 107 5.66 10.90 13.37
C ASN A 107 4.50 9.99 12.96
N THR A 108 3.44 9.95 13.77
CA THR A 108 2.23 9.17 13.50
C THR A 108 1.50 9.74 12.29
N PHE A 109 1.31 11.06 12.22
CA PHE A 109 0.74 11.73 11.05
C PHE A 109 1.51 11.40 9.78
N LEU A 110 2.84 11.55 9.80
CA LEU A 110 3.67 11.31 8.62
C LEU A 110 3.66 9.85 8.20
N MET A 111 3.67 8.91 9.16
CA MET A 111 3.53 7.48 8.88
C MET A 111 2.22 7.19 8.17
N TYR A 112 1.08 7.64 8.73
CA TYR A 112 -0.22 7.43 8.10
C TYR A 112 -0.32 8.15 6.75
N LEU A 113 0.23 9.35 6.59
CA LEU A 113 0.23 10.06 5.31
C LEU A 113 0.96 9.26 4.23
N ILE A 114 2.19 8.79 4.54
CA ILE A 114 2.99 7.98 3.61
C ILE A 114 2.28 6.65 3.30
N GLU A 115 1.71 6.01 4.31
CA GLU A 115 0.95 4.77 4.15
C GLU A 115 -0.29 4.96 3.27
N GLN A 116 -1.06 6.03 3.46
CA GLN A 116 -2.21 6.33 2.63
C GLN A 116 -1.82 6.58 1.18
N VAL A 117 -0.69 7.26 0.94
CA VAL A 117 -0.13 7.44 -0.40
C VAL A 117 0.27 6.09 -1.01
N ASP A 118 0.95 5.22 -0.27
CA ASP A 118 1.38 3.90 -0.77
C ASP A 118 0.19 2.97 -1.06
N ILE A 119 -0.81 2.93 -0.19
CA ILE A 119 -2.03 2.13 -0.38
C ILE A 119 -2.82 2.61 -1.59
N HIS A 120 -3.07 3.92 -1.71
CA HIS A 120 -3.96 4.44 -2.75
C HIS A 120 -3.30 4.54 -4.13
N ILE A 121 -2.01 4.86 -4.19
CA ILE A 121 -1.29 5.01 -5.47
C ILE A 121 -0.73 3.67 -5.94
N PHE A 122 -0.16 2.87 -5.05
CA PHE A 122 0.59 1.66 -5.40
C PHE A 122 -0.07 0.36 -4.96
N GLY A 123 -1.18 0.42 -4.20
CA GLY A 123 -1.82 -0.78 -3.66
C GLY A 123 -1.01 -1.44 -2.53
N GLY A 124 -0.21 -0.66 -1.81
CA GLY A 124 0.59 -1.11 -0.68
C GLY A 124 -0.24 -1.66 0.49
N THR A 125 0.46 -2.14 1.51
CA THR A 125 -0.13 -2.65 2.76
C THR A 125 0.23 -1.76 3.94
N ALA A 126 -0.43 -1.95 5.08
CA ALA A 126 -0.11 -1.20 6.29
C ALA A 126 1.37 -1.36 6.70
N SER A 127 1.89 -0.30 7.33
CA SER A 127 3.25 -0.20 7.83
C SER A 127 3.26 -0.21 9.36
N THR A 128 4.39 -0.56 9.98
CA THR A 128 4.49 -0.66 11.46
C THR A 128 5.25 0.50 12.08
N SER A 129 5.97 1.27 11.27
CA SER A 129 6.77 2.42 11.72
C SER A 129 6.96 3.42 10.58
N LEU A 130 7.36 4.65 10.92
CA LEU A 130 7.67 5.69 9.94
C LEU A 130 8.78 5.28 8.95
N ILE A 131 9.83 4.59 9.44
CA ILE A 131 10.92 4.10 8.60
C ILE A 131 10.40 3.02 7.63
N SER A 132 9.55 2.12 8.12
CA SER A 132 8.90 1.09 7.30
C SER A 132 7.99 1.72 6.23
N ALA A 133 7.19 2.72 6.58
CA ALA A 133 6.33 3.44 5.64
C ALA A 133 7.15 4.08 4.52
N PHE A 134 8.22 4.79 4.88
CA PHE A 134 9.12 5.42 3.90
C PHE A 134 9.81 4.39 3.01
N TYR A 135 10.31 3.29 3.59
CA TYR A 135 10.89 2.18 2.83
C TYR A 135 9.90 1.59 1.81
N CYS A 136 8.65 1.34 2.22
CA CYS A 136 7.60 0.81 1.35
C CYS A 136 7.34 1.76 0.17
N LEU A 137 7.18 3.06 0.44
CA LEU A 137 6.96 4.06 -0.60
C LEU A 137 8.12 4.12 -1.60
N VAL A 138 9.36 4.17 -1.12
CA VAL A 138 10.55 4.20 -1.98
C VAL A 138 10.65 2.93 -2.83
N ARG A 139 10.38 1.76 -2.24
CA ARG A 139 10.33 0.47 -2.95
C ARG A 139 9.26 0.48 -4.06
N SER A 140 8.06 0.98 -3.78
CA SER A 140 6.96 1.07 -4.74
C SER A 140 7.33 2.02 -5.90
N ILE A 141 7.86 3.21 -5.60
CA ILE A 141 8.34 4.17 -6.60
C ILE A 141 9.44 3.56 -7.47
N ALA A 142 10.43 2.89 -6.86
CA ALA A 142 11.51 2.25 -7.60
C ALA A 142 11.01 1.15 -8.55
N THR A 143 10.03 0.35 -8.09
CA THR A 143 9.43 -0.71 -8.90
C THR A 143 8.67 -0.12 -10.10
N VAL A 144 7.88 0.92 -9.88
CA VAL A 144 7.17 1.62 -10.97
C VAL A 144 8.14 2.28 -11.93
N ALA A 145 9.23 2.88 -11.47
CA ALA A 145 10.25 3.47 -12.34
C ALA A 145 10.90 2.42 -13.26
N VAL A 146 11.23 1.24 -12.74
CA VAL A 146 11.76 0.11 -13.55
C VAL A 146 10.74 -0.34 -14.59
N LEU A 147 9.48 -0.52 -14.19
CA LEU A 147 8.40 -0.94 -15.07
C LEU A 147 8.07 0.13 -16.13
N TYR A 148 8.13 1.40 -15.77
CA TYR A 148 7.94 2.53 -16.68
C TYR A 148 9.02 2.53 -17.77
N GLY A 149 10.29 2.29 -17.41
CA GLY A 149 11.37 2.15 -18.38
C GLY A 149 11.07 1.05 -19.40
N LEU A 150 10.69 -0.15 -18.93
CA LEU A 150 10.32 -1.27 -19.81
C LEU A 150 9.10 -0.96 -20.69
N ALA A 151 8.07 -0.32 -20.12
CA ALA A 151 6.87 0.08 -20.86
C ALA A 151 7.19 1.11 -21.95
N TYR A 152 8.00 2.12 -21.65
CA TYR A 152 8.41 3.14 -22.60
C TYR A 152 9.15 2.54 -23.80
N PHE A 153 10.11 1.63 -23.55
CA PHE A 153 10.80 0.92 -24.64
C PHE A 153 9.87 0.01 -25.44
N ALA A 154 8.91 -0.65 -24.78
CA ALA A 154 7.94 -1.51 -25.44
C ALA A 154 6.98 -0.77 -26.37
N LEU A 155 6.54 0.42 -25.96
CA LEU A 155 5.54 1.20 -26.69
C LEU A 155 6.15 2.11 -27.77
N ARG A 156 7.47 2.35 -27.74
CA ARG A 156 8.17 3.15 -28.76
C ARG A 156 8.19 2.51 -30.15
N GLU A 157 8.02 1.20 -30.22
CA GLU A 157 8.03 0.45 -31.48
C GLU A 157 6.75 0.75 -32.30
N PRO A 158 6.87 1.26 -33.54
CA PRO A 158 5.74 1.81 -34.31
C PRO A 158 4.76 0.76 -34.84
N ASN A 159 5.21 -0.48 -35.01
CA ASN A 159 4.37 -1.56 -35.56
C ASN A 159 3.70 -2.31 -34.41
N ASN A 160 2.37 -2.20 -34.27
CA ASN A 160 1.54 -2.95 -33.32
C ASN A 160 2.15 -3.08 -31.90
N PRO A 161 2.21 -1.98 -31.11
CA PRO A 161 2.91 -1.93 -29.82
C PRO A 161 2.47 -3.04 -28.85
N SER A 162 1.19 -3.41 -28.84
CA SER A 162 0.65 -4.45 -27.96
C SER A 162 0.97 -5.89 -28.36
N GLN A 163 1.59 -6.14 -29.51
CA GLN A 163 2.02 -7.48 -29.95
C GLN A 163 3.53 -7.64 -30.00
N ASN A 164 4.27 -6.59 -29.65
CA ASN A 164 5.71 -6.63 -29.69
C ASN A 164 6.28 -7.51 -28.57
N ILE A 165 7.42 -8.11 -28.87
CA ILE A 165 8.16 -8.96 -27.91
C ILE A 165 8.51 -8.13 -26.67
N MET A 166 8.91 -6.86 -26.83
CA MET A 166 9.23 -5.96 -25.72
C MET A 166 8.01 -5.69 -24.82
N PHE A 167 6.81 -5.58 -25.39
CA PHE A 167 5.58 -5.43 -24.62
C PHE A 167 5.23 -6.71 -23.85
N SER A 168 5.47 -7.87 -24.46
CA SER A 168 5.32 -9.17 -23.78
C SER A 168 6.33 -9.33 -22.63
N ILE A 169 7.57 -8.85 -22.80
CA ILE A 169 8.60 -8.82 -21.75
C ILE A 169 8.13 -7.93 -20.60
N TYR A 170 7.64 -6.72 -20.92
CA TYR A 170 7.06 -5.82 -19.93
C TYR A 170 5.94 -6.50 -19.14
N CYS A 171 4.98 -7.15 -19.80
CA CYS A 171 3.91 -7.90 -19.15
C CYS A 171 4.42 -9.01 -18.22
N GLY A 172 5.45 -9.75 -18.65
CA GLY A 172 6.10 -10.78 -17.83
C GLY A 172 6.72 -10.21 -16.54
N PHE A 173 7.51 -9.14 -16.67
CA PHE A 173 8.11 -8.46 -15.51
C PHE A 173 7.08 -7.79 -14.62
N LEU A 174 6.02 -7.23 -15.19
CA LEU A 174 4.92 -6.58 -14.47
C LEU A 174 4.25 -7.56 -13.50
N VAL A 175 3.77 -8.70 -13.99
CA VAL A 175 3.10 -9.69 -13.13
C VAL A 175 4.09 -10.31 -12.13
N SER A 176 5.33 -10.57 -12.55
CA SER A 176 6.38 -11.11 -11.69
C SER A 176 6.77 -10.18 -10.54
N LEU A 177 6.96 -8.88 -10.82
CA LEU A 177 7.26 -7.88 -9.80
C LEU A 177 6.07 -7.63 -8.88
N CYS A 178 4.84 -7.61 -9.40
CA CYS A 178 3.64 -7.57 -8.56
C CYS A 178 3.56 -8.78 -7.60
N TYR A 179 3.88 -9.99 -8.08
CA TYR A 179 3.96 -11.17 -7.23
C TYR A 179 5.02 -11.00 -6.13
N HIS A 180 6.22 -10.53 -6.48
CA HIS A 180 7.28 -10.26 -5.51
C HIS A 180 6.87 -9.23 -4.44
N LEU A 181 6.31 -8.09 -4.88
CA LEU A 181 5.89 -7.01 -3.98
C LEU A 181 4.80 -7.47 -3.01
N SER A 182 3.85 -8.30 -3.47
CA SER A 182 2.76 -8.82 -2.62
C SER A 182 3.24 -9.70 -1.46
N ARG A 183 4.45 -10.27 -1.55
CA ARG A 183 5.03 -11.17 -0.54
C ARG A 183 6.14 -10.54 0.27
N ASN A 184 6.56 -9.32 -0.10
CA ASN A 184 7.61 -8.57 0.53
C ASN A 184 7.10 -7.92 1.83
N ALA A 185 7.84 -8.09 2.93
CA ALA A 185 7.44 -7.56 4.23
C ALA A 185 7.62 -6.04 4.31
N SER A 186 6.70 -5.35 4.99
CA SER A 186 6.81 -3.90 5.19
C SER A 186 8.00 -3.50 6.08
N ASP A 187 8.45 -4.39 6.98
CA ASP A 187 9.55 -4.12 7.91
C ASP A 187 10.93 -4.40 7.26
N PRO A 188 11.77 -3.37 7.04
CA PRO A 188 13.09 -3.55 6.45
C PRO A 188 14.11 -4.15 7.43
N THR A 189 13.83 -4.21 8.74
CA THR A 189 14.81 -4.55 9.77
C THR A 189 15.41 -5.94 9.58
N VAL A 190 14.56 -6.94 9.32
CA VAL A 190 15.01 -8.33 9.13
C VAL A 190 15.81 -8.48 7.84
N LEU A 191 15.34 -7.85 6.75
CA LEU A 191 16.06 -7.85 5.47
C LEU A 191 17.43 -7.18 5.59
N TRP A 192 17.49 -6.02 6.25
CA TRP A 192 18.74 -5.32 6.50
C TRP A 192 19.71 -6.12 7.36
N SER A 193 19.21 -6.85 8.37
CA SER A 193 20.03 -7.76 9.17
C SER A 193 20.60 -8.92 8.35
N LEU A 194 19.84 -9.44 7.40
CA LEU A 194 20.27 -10.49 6.48
C LEU A 194 21.36 -9.98 5.51
N ILE A 195 21.14 -8.79 4.94
CA ILE A 195 22.09 -8.07 4.07
C ILE A 195 23.40 -7.84 4.82
N LYS A 196 23.32 -7.31 6.06
CA LYS A 196 24.47 -7.11 6.94
C LYS A 196 25.25 -8.40 7.16
N ARG A 197 24.57 -9.48 7.53
CA ARG A 197 25.22 -10.78 7.77
C ARG A 197 25.94 -11.32 6.53
N HIS A 198 25.40 -11.08 5.34
CA HIS A 198 25.97 -11.61 4.10
C HIS A 198 27.12 -10.74 3.53
N LEU A 199 27.02 -9.42 3.64
CA LEU A 199 28.04 -8.48 3.18
C LEU A 199 29.16 -8.25 4.20
N TRP A 200 28.81 -8.14 5.47
CA TRP A 200 29.72 -7.95 6.59
C TRP A 200 29.77 -9.24 7.42
N SER A 201 30.62 -10.16 6.99
CA SER A 201 30.85 -11.45 7.66
C SER A 201 31.39 -11.33 9.09
N GLU A 202 31.77 -10.13 9.55
CA GLU A 202 32.38 -9.89 10.86
C GLU A 202 31.37 -9.87 12.03
N ASP A 203 30.09 -9.58 11.77
CA ASP A 203 29.04 -9.49 12.80
C ASP A 203 28.17 -10.74 12.92
N ALA A 204 28.49 -11.80 12.17
CA ALA A 204 27.81 -13.08 12.37
C ALA A 204 28.12 -13.53 13.81
N PRO A 205 27.10 -13.82 14.66
CA PRO A 205 27.36 -14.35 15.99
C PRO A 205 28.22 -15.58 15.79
N LYS A 206 29.48 -15.50 16.26
CA LYS A 206 30.39 -16.64 16.23
C LYS A 206 29.59 -17.79 16.83
N LYS A 207 29.39 -18.87 16.07
CA LYS A 207 28.95 -20.14 16.66
C LYS A 207 29.89 -20.35 17.84
N GLY A 208 29.36 -20.18 19.06
CA GLY A 208 30.17 -20.13 20.25
C GLY A 208 31.10 -21.34 20.24
N LYS A 209 32.40 -21.10 20.38
CA LYS A 209 33.20 -22.05 21.14
C LYS A 209 32.49 -22.16 22.48
N GLU A 210 32.21 -23.39 22.89
CA GLU A 210 31.68 -23.77 24.18
C GLU A 210 32.23 -22.84 25.26
N ASP A 211 31.41 -21.88 25.71
CA ASP A 211 31.68 -21.12 26.91
C ASP A 211 30.73 -21.68 27.97
N ASP A 212 31.35 -22.13 29.04
CA ASP A 212 30.76 -22.89 30.13
C ASP A 212 29.93 -21.94 31.00
N GLY A 213 28.68 -21.71 30.60
CA GLY A 213 27.72 -20.85 31.29
C GLY A 213 26.47 -20.64 30.45
N THR A 214 25.33 -21.17 30.90
CA THR A 214 24.06 -21.20 30.15
C THR A 214 23.45 -19.82 29.94
N GLU A 215 23.97 -19.01 29.02
CA GLU A 215 23.21 -17.92 28.41
C GLU A 215 22.27 -18.51 27.35
N LEU A 216 20.96 -18.46 27.64
CA LEU A 216 19.92 -18.83 26.69
C LEU A 216 19.92 -17.82 25.53
N VAL A 217 20.68 -18.12 24.46
CA VAL A 217 20.67 -17.32 23.24
C VAL A 217 19.31 -17.45 22.56
N ASP A 218 18.60 -16.33 22.38
CA ASP A 218 17.30 -16.29 21.72
C ASP A 218 17.41 -16.84 20.28
N PRO A 219 16.71 -17.94 19.92
CA PRO A 219 16.75 -18.50 18.58
C PRO A 219 15.91 -17.69 17.57
N LEU A 220 15.05 -16.77 18.01
CA LEU A 220 14.08 -16.08 17.17
C LEU A 220 14.73 -15.23 16.06
N PRO A 221 15.78 -14.42 16.30
CA PRO A 221 16.41 -13.61 15.26
C PRO A 221 16.95 -14.46 14.10
N LEU A 222 17.58 -15.59 14.42
CA LEU A 222 18.09 -16.52 13.41
C LEU A 222 16.97 -17.21 12.64
N LYS A 223 15.88 -17.61 13.33
CA LYS A 223 14.70 -18.19 12.67
C LYS A 223 14.04 -17.20 11.71
N LEU A 224 13.92 -15.93 12.10
CA LEU A 224 13.38 -14.86 11.25
C LEU A 224 14.25 -14.65 10.01
N GLN A 225 15.57 -14.54 10.17
CA GLN A 225 16.51 -14.40 9.05
C GLN A 225 16.42 -15.59 8.08
N ASN A 226 16.42 -16.82 8.60
CA ASN A 226 16.34 -18.02 7.76
C ASN A 226 14.99 -18.12 7.04
N THR A 227 13.91 -17.67 7.69
CA THR A 227 12.57 -17.62 7.07
C THR A 227 12.55 -16.61 5.91
N VAL A 228 13.09 -15.40 6.12
CA VAL A 228 13.19 -14.38 5.06
C VAL A 228 14.07 -14.85 3.92
N LEU A 229 15.22 -15.47 4.20
CA LEU A 229 16.11 -16.01 3.17
C LEU A 229 15.40 -17.10 2.34
N THR A 230 14.77 -18.07 3.00
CA THR A 230 14.04 -19.16 2.31
C THR A 230 12.91 -18.60 1.45
N ARG A 231 12.20 -17.58 1.94
CA ARG A 231 11.16 -16.88 1.17
C ARG A 231 11.74 -16.15 -0.04
N LEU A 232 12.84 -15.40 0.11
CA LEU A 232 13.46 -14.69 -1.00
C LEU A 232 13.96 -15.65 -2.10
N LEU A 233 14.54 -16.79 -1.72
CA LEU A 233 14.97 -17.81 -2.67
C LEU A 233 13.77 -18.44 -3.40
N SER A 234 12.72 -18.80 -2.66
CA SER A 234 11.48 -19.33 -3.22
C SER A 234 10.82 -18.32 -4.17
N ASP A 235 10.77 -17.05 -3.76
CA ASP A 235 10.19 -15.97 -4.53
C ASP A 235 11.02 -15.68 -5.78
N ALA A 236 12.36 -15.72 -5.73
CA ALA A 236 13.20 -15.56 -6.92
C ALA A 236 12.92 -16.63 -7.98
N ILE A 237 12.81 -17.89 -7.58
CA ILE A 237 12.47 -18.99 -8.50
C ILE A 237 11.08 -18.79 -9.10
N LEU A 238 10.08 -18.48 -8.25
CA LEU A 238 8.70 -18.28 -8.69
C LEU A 238 8.56 -17.02 -9.56
N CYS A 239 9.28 -15.95 -9.29
CA CYS A 239 9.29 -14.73 -10.10
C CYS A 239 9.81 -15.00 -11.50
N VAL A 240 10.90 -15.76 -11.65
CA VAL A 240 11.42 -16.16 -12.97
C VAL A 240 10.40 -17.03 -13.69
N PHE A 241 9.81 -18.02 -13.01
CA PHE A 241 8.79 -18.88 -13.59
C PHE A 241 7.57 -18.07 -14.07
N ILE A 242 7.02 -17.19 -13.23
CA ILE A 242 5.88 -16.33 -13.55
C ILE A 242 6.22 -15.40 -14.72
N ALA A 243 7.41 -14.79 -14.73
CA ALA A 243 7.84 -13.91 -15.80
C ALA A 243 7.87 -14.63 -17.15
N VAL A 244 8.48 -15.82 -17.21
CA VAL A 244 8.56 -16.65 -18.42
C VAL A 244 7.18 -17.14 -18.85
N PHE A 245 6.36 -17.59 -17.90
CA PHE A 245 5.01 -18.11 -18.18
C PHE A 245 4.09 -17.01 -18.72
N VAL A 246 4.08 -15.84 -18.09
CA VAL A 246 3.27 -14.69 -18.54
C VAL A 246 3.78 -14.16 -19.88
N PHE A 247 5.10 -14.07 -20.07
CA PHE A 247 5.69 -13.75 -21.36
C PHE A 247 5.21 -14.71 -22.46
N ALA A 248 5.27 -16.02 -22.20
CA ALA A 248 4.83 -17.06 -23.13
C ALA A 248 3.35 -16.96 -23.48
N ILE A 249 2.48 -16.71 -22.48
CA ILE A 249 1.05 -16.50 -22.75
C ILE A 249 0.85 -15.24 -23.57
N HIS A 250 1.48 -14.14 -23.21
CA HIS A 250 1.26 -12.87 -23.89
C HIS A 250 1.74 -12.91 -25.35
N VAL A 251 2.91 -13.52 -25.63
CA VAL A 251 3.43 -13.69 -26.98
C VAL A 251 2.63 -14.70 -27.81
N SER A 252 1.89 -15.63 -27.18
CA SER A 252 1.10 -16.66 -27.89
C SER A 252 -0.12 -16.14 -28.66
N THR A 253 -0.31 -14.82 -28.77
CA THR A 253 -1.43 -14.16 -29.49
C THR A 253 -2.83 -14.45 -28.95
N VAL A 254 -2.95 -15.16 -27.82
CA VAL A 254 -4.24 -15.48 -27.19
C VAL A 254 -5.06 -14.21 -26.90
N PHE A 255 -4.40 -13.14 -26.45
CA PHE A 255 -5.03 -11.86 -26.14
C PHE A 255 -5.34 -10.99 -27.35
N THR A 256 -4.99 -11.40 -28.58
CA THR A 256 -5.38 -10.68 -29.80
C THR A 256 -6.38 -11.47 -30.64
N VAL A 257 -6.19 -12.79 -30.76
CA VAL A 257 -7.06 -13.63 -31.58
C VAL A 257 -8.42 -13.85 -30.92
N LEU A 258 -8.50 -13.99 -29.60
CA LEU A 258 -9.75 -14.28 -28.91
C LEU A 258 -10.54 -13.02 -28.49
N GLN A 259 -10.03 -11.82 -28.76
CA GLN A 259 -10.77 -10.59 -28.45
C GLN A 259 -11.91 -10.34 -29.44
N PRO A 260 -13.05 -9.76 -29.01
CA PRO A 260 -13.36 -9.24 -27.67
C PRO A 260 -13.96 -10.29 -26.71
N TYR A 261 -14.22 -11.52 -27.18
CA TYR A 261 -14.91 -12.55 -26.41
C TYR A 261 -14.14 -12.95 -25.15
N LEU A 262 -12.80 -13.04 -25.24
CA LEU A 262 -11.95 -13.35 -24.09
C LEU A 262 -12.11 -12.31 -22.98
N GLN A 263 -12.06 -11.02 -23.31
CA GLN A 263 -12.23 -9.95 -22.32
C GLN A 263 -13.61 -10.05 -21.66
N MET A 264 -14.69 -10.21 -22.43
CA MET A 264 -16.03 -10.36 -21.89
C MET A 264 -16.14 -11.55 -20.93
N VAL A 265 -15.64 -12.72 -21.35
CA VAL A 265 -15.69 -13.96 -20.55
C VAL A 265 -14.90 -13.80 -19.25
N ILE A 266 -13.68 -13.24 -19.30
CA ILE A 266 -12.86 -13.04 -18.11
C ILE A 266 -13.54 -12.04 -17.15
N HIS A 267 -14.11 -10.94 -17.65
CA HIS A 267 -14.81 -9.97 -16.80
C HIS A 267 -15.98 -10.62 -16.06
N VAL A 268 -16.86 -11.32 -16.78
CA VAL A 268 -18.00 -12.04 -16.18
C VAL A 268 -17.51 -13.08 -15.16
N ALA A 269 -16.47 -13.85 -15.52
CA ALA A 269 -15.90 -14.85 -14.63
C ALA A 269 -15.35 -14.21 -13.34
N VAL A 270 -14.58 -13.12 -13.42
CA VAL A 270 -14.04 -12.42 -12.24
C VAL A 270 -15.15 -11.80 -11.40
N THR A 271 -16.20 -11.23 -12.01
CA THR A 271 -17.34 -10.69 -11.26
C THR A 271 -18.07 -11.78 -10.48
N ILE A 272 -18.38 -12.91 -11.12
CA ILE A 272 -19.03 -14.05 -10.46
C ILE A 272 -18.12 -14.61 -9.36
N TRP A 273 -16.83 -14.80 -9.67
CA TRP A 273 -15.84 -15.32 -8.72
C TRP A 273 -15.70 -14.42 -7.49
N GLY A 274 -15.57 -13.11 -7.69
CA GLY A 274 -15.47 -12.14 -6.61
C GLY A 274 -16.73 -12.05 -5.76
N PHE A 275 -17.92 -12.11 -6.39
CA PHE A 275 -19.19 -12.18 -5.66
C PHE A 275 -19.28 -13.44 -4.80
N LEU A 276 -18.88 -14.60 -5.33
CA LEU A 276 -18.85 -15.84 -4.56
C LEU A 276 -17.86 -15.76 -3.39
N LEU A 277 -16.64 -15.31 -3.66
CA LEU A 277 -15.53 -15.40 -2.73
C LEU A 277 -15.53 -14.33 -1.64
N HIS A 278 -15.93 -13.11 -1.97
CA HIS A 278 -15.88 -11.95 -1.06
C HIS A 278 -17.24 -11.54 -0.50
N TYR A 279 -18.34 -12.01 -1.09
CA TYR A 279 -19.68 -11.76 -0.55
C TYR A 279 -20.37 -13.04 -0.05
N ILE A 280 -20.57 -14.05 -0.90
CA ILE A 280 -21.35 -15.25 -0.53
C ILE A 280 -20.66 -16.07 0.57
N ILE A 281 -19.41 -16.50 0.38
CA ILE A 281 -18.69 -17.34 1.35
C ILE A 281 -18.57 -16.65 2.72
N PRO A 282 -18.13 -15.38 2.82
CA PRO A 282 -18.09 -14.69 4.12
C PRO A 282 -19.46 -14.58 4.78
N GLN A 283 -20.51 -14.32 3.99
CA GLN A 283 -21.87 -14.20 4.50
C GLN A 283 -22.41 -15.54 5.03
N MET A 284 -22.05 -16.66 4.40
CA MET A 284 -22.37 -18.01 4.88
C MET A 284 -21.65 -18.39 6.19
N LYS A 285 -20.51 -17.76 6.49
CA LYS A 285 -19.75 -17.94 7.75
C LYS A 285 -20.24 -17.05 8.90
N LYS A 286 -21.05 -16.02 8.63
CA LYS A 286 -21.58 -15.15 9.70
C LYS A 286 -22.55 -15.91 10.60
N GLN A 287 -22.72 -15.43 11.83
CA GLN A 287 -23.65 -16.01 12.81
C GLN A 287 -25.09 -16.09 12.30
N LEU A 288 -25.54 -15.03 11.64
CA LEU A 288 -26.89 -14.89 11.09
C LEU A 288 -26.81 -14.52 9.60
N PRO A 289 -26.57 -15.49 8.70
CA PRO A 289 -26.49 -15.25 7.26
C PRO A 289 -27.74 -14.54 6.73
N TRP A 290 -27.55 -13.35 6.15
CA TRP A 290 -28.59 -12.45 5.61
C TRP A 290 -29.75 -12.16 6.58
N LEU A 291 -29.55 -12.43 7.88
CA LEU A 291 -30.60 -12.39 8.91
C LEU A 291 -31.79 -13.33 8.61
N CYS A 292 -31.69 -14.19 7.59
CA CYS A 292 -32.73 -15.17 7.24
C CYS A 292 -32.42 -16.57 7.80
N CYS A 293 -31.16 -16.84 8.15
CA CYS A 293 -30.73 -18.08 8.79
C CYS A 293 -30.38 -17.83 10.27
N ALA A 294 -30.88 -18.68 11.16
CA ALA A 294 -30.64 -18.58 12.61
C ALA A 294 -29.22 -19.01 13.04
N HIS A 295 -28.49 -19.71 12.16
CA HIS A 295 -27.14 -20.21 12.40
C HIS A 295 -26.28 -20.08 11.13
N PRO A 296 -24.94 -20.09 11.23
CA PRO A 296 -24.06 -20.16 10.07
C PRO A 296 -24.37 -21.37 9.21
N ILE A 297 -24.29 -21.19 7.89
CA ILE A 297 -24.40 -22.31 6.94
C ILE A 297 -23.08 -23.07 6.91
N LEU A 298 -21.95 -22.35 6.91
CA LEU A 298 -20.61 -22.91 6.99
C LEU A 298 -20.10 -22.83 8.44
N LYS A 299 -20.47 -23.83 9.24
CA LYS A 299 -20.09 -23.90 10.65
C LYS A 299 -18.63 -24.31 10.82
N ALA A 300 -17.92 -23.61 11.70
CA ALA A 300 -16.63 -24.07 12.20
C ALA A 300 -16.80 -25.35 13.01
N HIS A 301 -15.73 -26.14 13.17
CA HIS A 301 -15.77 -27.37 13.96
C HIS A 301 -16.11 -27.10 15.44
N GLU A 302 -15.73 -25.93 15.92
CA GLU A 302 -15.85 -25.47 17.29
C GLU A 302 -17.18 -24.78 17.58
N PHE A 303 -18.08 -24.66 16.59
CA PHE A 303 -19.28 -23.82 16.70
C PHE A 303 -20.19 -24.19 17.88
N ASP A 304 -20.36 -25.48 18.16
CA ASP A 304 -21.20 -25.98 19.24
C ASP A 304 -20.40 -26.26 20.54
N GLN A 305 -19.14 -25.85 20.61
CA GLN A 305 -18.29 -26.03 21.79
C GLN A 305 -18.41 -24.83 22.74
N PHE A 306 -18.66 -25.11 24.03
CA PHE A 306 -18.70 -24.06 25.05
C PHE A 306 -17.32 -23.46 25.35
N GLU A 307 -16.29 -24.31 25.42
CA GLU A 307 -14.88 -23.91 25.56
C GLU A 307 -14.01 -24.71 24.60
N VAL A 308 -13.16 -24.01 23.84
CA VAL A 308 -12.24 -24.60 22.86
C VAL A 308 -10.96 -25.03 23.57
N ARG A 309 -10.69 -26.34 23.62
CA ARG A 309 -9.52 -26.93 24.30
C ARG A 309 -8.34 -27.22 23.36
N GLU A 310 -8.58 -27.24 22.06
CA GLU A 310 -7.60 -27.55 21.02
C GLU A 310 -7.45 -26.37 20.05
N ALA A 311 -6.40 -26.38 19.21
CA ALA A 311 -6.29 -25.39 18.15
C ALA A 311 -7.44 -25.56 17.13
N ALA A 312 -7.92 -24.44 16.60
CA ALA A 312 -9.02 -24.43 15.63
C ALA A 312 -8.70 -25.30 14.40
N LYS A 313 -9.64 -26.19 14.04
CA LYS A 313 -9.47 -27.11 12.92
C LYS A 313 -9.91 -26.45 11.62
N ILE A 314 -9.04 -26.53 10.61
CA ILE A 314 -9.32 -25.99 9.28
C ILE A 314 -10.35 -26.88 8.58
N MET A 315 -11.53 -26.32 8.34
CA MET A 315 -12.64 -27.00 7.69
C MET A 315 -12.44 -27.14 6.18
N TRP A 316 -13.16 -28.08 5.54
CA TRP A 316 -13.03 -28.33 4.10
C TRP A 316 -13.32 -27.07 3.26
N PHE A 317 -14.33 -26.28 3.64
CA PHE A 317 -14.71 -25.07 2.92
C PHE A 317 -13.65 -23.97 3.04
N GLU A 318 -12.87 -23.95 4.13
CA GLU A 318 -11.76 -23.00 4.30
C GLU A 318 -10.58 -23.38 3.41
N LYS A 319 -10.30 -24.69 3.28
CA LYS A 319 -9.31 -25.19 2.32
C LYS A 319 -9.72 -24.82 0.88
N VAL A 320 -10.99 -25.01 0.54
CA VAL A 320 -11.53 -24.58 -0.77
C VAL A 320 -11.38 -23.08 -0.94
N GLN A 321 -11.75 -22.27 0.07
CA GLN A 321 -11.63 -20.81 0.03
C GLN A 321 -10.17 -20.35 -0.21
N VAL A 322 -9.19 -21.00 0.42
CA VAL A 322 -7.76 -20.74 0.18
C VAL A 322 -7.36 -21.02 -1.27
N TRP A 323 -7.81 -22.15 -1.84
CA TRP A 323 -7.58 -22.44 -3.26
C TRP A 323 -8.28 -21.44 -4.19
N LEU A 324 -9.48 -20.99 -3.84
CA LEU A 324 -10.19 -19.98 -4.60
C LEU A 324 -9.45 -18.64 -4.61
N TRP A 325 -8.90 -18.20 -3.46
CA TRP A 325 -8.03 -17.01 -3.40
C TRP A 325 -6.74 -17.21 -4.18
N PHE A 326 -6.15 -18.41 -4.15
CA PHE A 326 -4.95 -18.71 -4.92
C PHE A 326 -5.20 -18.55 -6.43
N VAL A 327 -6.29 -19.12 -6.95
CA VAL A 327 -6.69 -19.00 -8.36
C VAL A 327 -7.05 -17.55 -8.71
N GLU A 328 -7.76 -16.85 -7.84
CA GLU A 328 -8.10 -15.44 -8.02
C GLU A 328 -6.85 -14.58 -8.23
N LYS A 329 -5.89 -14.68 -7.31
CA LYS A 329 -4.70 -13.81 -7.28
C LYS A 329 -3.64 -14.19 -8.31
N ASN A 330 -3.48 -15.48 -8.62
CA ASN A 330 -2.40 -15.96 -9.50
C ASN A 330 -2.84 -16.25 -10.93
N ALA A 331 -4.15 -16.37 -11.22
CA ALA A 331 -4.65 -16.62 -12.56
C ALA A 331 -5.66 -15.56 -13.02
N LEU A 332 -6.78 -15.40 -12.31
CA LEU A 332 -7.87 -14.54 -12.80
C LEU A 332 -7.48 -13.06 -12.91
N TYR A 333 -6.90 -12.48 -11.86
CA TYR A 333 -6.50 -11.07 -11.89
C TYR A 333 -5.37 -10.78 -12.90
N PRO A 334 -4.27 -11.57 -12.96
CA PRO A 334 -3.27 -11.38 -14.00
C PRO A 334 -3.86 -11.48 -15.41
N LEU A 335 -4.70 -12.47 -15.70
CA LEU A 335 -5.31 -12.63 -17.02
C LEU A 335 -6.24 -11.47 -17.40
N LEU A 336 -7.07 -11.01 -16.45
CA LEU A 336 -7.92 -9.84 -16.64
C LEU A 336 -7.10 -8.59 -16.97
N PHE A 337 -6.03 -8.37 -16.20
CA PHE A 337 -5.18 -7.20 -16.35
C PHE A 337 -4.39 -7.24 -17.67
N LEU A 338 -3.84 -8.40 -18.05
CA LEU A 338 -3.17 -8.58 -19.34
C LEU A 338 -4.15 -8.35 -20.50
N SER A 339 -5.36 -8.90 -20.42
CA SER A 339 -6.40 -8.69 -21.44
C SER A 339 -6.75 -7.21 -21.60
N ALA A 340 -6.90 -6.47 -20.49
CA ALA A 340 -7.18 -5.04 -20.52
C ALA A 340 -6.00 -4.25 -21.11
N LEU A 341 -4.78 -4.52 -20.65
CA LEU A 341 -3.56 -3.88 -21.15
C LEU A 341 -3.41 -4.06 -22.67
N THR A 342 -3.55 -5.29 -23.19
CA THR A 342 -3.39 -5.55 -24.62
C THR A 342 -4.44 -4.79 -25.45
N THR A 343 -5.66 -4.64 -24.93
CA THR A 343 -6.80 -4.00 -25.63
C THR A 343 -6.73 -2.48 -25.56
N ASP A 344 -6.38 -1.92 -24.41
CA ASP A 344 -6.46 -0.47 -24.15
C ASP A 344 -5.19 0.28 -24.56
N SER A 345 -4.03 -0.39 -24.61
CA SER A 345 -2.75 0.26 -24.94
C SER A 345 -2.78 1.07 -26.25
N PRO A 346 -3.31 0.56 -27.38
CA PRO A 346 -3.39 1.34 -28.62
C PRO A 346 -4.22 2.63 -28.48
N SER A 347 -5.31 2.56 -27.73
CA SER A 347 -6.20 3.71 -27.45
C SER A 347 -5.50 4.75 -26.56
N ILE A 348 -4.76 4.29 -25.55
CA ILE A 348 -3.98 5.16 -24.66
C ILE A 348 -2.91 5.92 -25.47
N ILE A 349 -2.12 5.23 -26.29
CA ILE A 349 -1.09 5.85 -27.13
C ILE A 349 -1.71 6.86 -28.10
N LYS A 350 -2.85 6.52 -28.71
CA LYS A 350 -3.55 7.42 -29.64
C LYS A 350 -4.01 8.72 -28.95
N ASN A 351 -4.46 8.63 -27.71
CA ASN A 351 -5.03 9.77 -26.99
C ASN A 351 -3.99 10.62 -26.26
N PHE A 352 -2.95 10.01 -25.72
CA PHE A 352 -1.97 10.66 -24.83
C PHE A 352 -0.56 10.73 -25.40
N GLY A 353 -0.29 10.06 -26.52
CA GLY A 353 1.06 9.92 -27.05
C GLY A 353 1.93 8.97 -26.21
N LEU A 354 3.24 9.06 -26.43
CA LEU A 354 4.28 8.35 -25.69
C LEU A 354 4.92 9.24 -24.63
#